data_AF-A0A0R3SMG3-F1
#
_entry.id   AF-A0A0R3SMG3-F1
#
_cell.length_a   1.000
_cell.length_b   1.000
_cell.length_c   1.000
_cell.angle_alpha   90.00
_cell.angle_beta   90.00
_cell.angle_gamma   90.00
#
_symmetry.space_group_name_H-M   'P 1'
#
loop_
_entity.id
_entity.type
_entity.pdbx_description
1 polymer ?
#
loop_
_entity_poly.entity_id
_entity_poly.type
_entity_poly.pdbx_seq_one_letter_code
_entity_poly.pdbx_strand_id
1 'polypeptide(L)' 'MPAEWAAMLRKAGISVREQQQHMELIRNALEICTIDKSTGTVKYMNDLSSSTSKYLNPSIYQLS' A
#
# COMPACT_ATOMS: atom_id res chain seq x y z
N MET A 1 -7.16 -6.68 -19.96
CA MET A 1 -6.25 -7.38 -19.03
C MET A 1 -4.84 -6.88 -19.27
N PRO A 2 -4.11 -6.37 -18.25
CA PRO A 2 -2.74 -5.88 -18.40
C PRO A 2 -1.78 -6.98 -18.90
N ALA A 3 -0.79 -6.61 -19.70
CA ALA A 3 0.18 -7.57 -20.24
C ALA A 3 0.98 -8.30 -19.13
N GLU A 4 1.27 -7.60 -18.03
CA GLU A 4 1.97 -8.15 -16.87
C GLU A 4 1.16 -9.22 -16.14
N TRP A 5 -0.16 -9.03 -16.05
CA TRP A 5 -1.07 -10.01 -15.44
C TRP A 5 -1.11 -11.30 -16.26
N ALA A 6 -1.16 -11.19 -17.59
CA ALA A 6 -1.10 -12.36 -18.47
C ALA A 6 0.22 -13.14 -18.31
N ALA A 7 1.35 -12.43 -18.16
CA ALA A 7 2.65 -13.04 -17.92
C ALA A 7 2.72 -13.77 -16.56
N MET A 8 2.15 -13.16 -15.51
CA MET A 8 2.07 -13.78 -14.18
C MET A 8 1.24 -15.05 -14.17
N LEU A 9 0.07 -15.05 -14.81
CA LEU A 9 -0.77 -16.25 -14.91
C LEU A 9 -0.12 -17.35 -15.72
N ARG A 10 0.56 -17.00 -16.82
CA ARG A 10 1.32 -17.96 -17.62
C ARG A 10 2.48 -18.58 -16.82
N LYS A 11 3.18 -17.78 -16.02
CA LYS A 11 4.26 -18.26 -15.14
C LYS A 11 3.73 -19.15 -14.01
N ALA A 12 2.55 -18.85 -13.49
CA ALA A 12 1.88 -19.64 -12.46
C ALA A 12 1.24 -20.94 -13.00
N GLY A 13 1.24 -21.15 -14.32
CA GLY A 13 0.64 -22.33 -14.95
C GLY A 13 -0.89 -22.33 -14.95
N ILE A 14 -1.53 -21.18 -14.72
CA ILE A 14 -3.00 -21.07 -14.62
C ILE A 14 -3.59 -21.06 -16.03
N SER A 15 -4.40 -22.07 -16.35
CA SER A 15 -5.04 -22.20 -17.66
C SER A 15 -6.16 -21.17 -17.87
N VAL A 16 -6.52 -20.94 -19.13
CA VAL A 16 -7.65 -20.05 -19.49
C VAL A 16 -8.97 -20.53 -18.89
N ARG A 17 -9.13 -21.85 -18.73
CA ARG A 17 -10.35 -22.42 -18.15
C ARG A 17 -10.47 -22.10 -16.66
N GLU A 18 -9.37 -22.21 -15.93
CA GLU A 18 -9.31 -21.83 -14.51
C GLU A 18 -9.48 -20.32 -14.32
N GLN A 19 -8.95 -19.51 -15.25
CA GLN A 19 -9.16 -18.07 -15.27
C GLN A 19 -10.64 -17.68 -15.38
N GLN A 20 -11.40 -18.39 -16.21
CA GLN A 20 -12.83 -18.14 -16.36
C GLN A 20 -13.64 -18.61 -15.16
N GLN A 21 -13.26 -19.73 -14.53
CA GLN A 21 -13.96 -20.28 -13.37
C GLN A 21 -13.72 -19.46 -12.09
N HIS A 22 -12.55 -18.84 -11.95
CA HIS A 22 -12.11 -18.16 -10.73
C HIS A 22 -11.65 -16.72 -10.98
N MET A 23 -12.27 -16.05 -11.95
CA MET A 23 -11.85 -14.73 -12.43
C MET A 23 -11.72 -13.69 -11.31
N GLU A 24 -12.65 -13.66 -10.36
CA GLU A 24 -12.62 -12.71 -9.23
C GLU A 24 -11.44 -12.98 -8.28
N LEU A 25 -11.19 -14.24 -7.93
CA LEU A 25 -10.07 -14.63 -7.06
C LEU A 25 -8.73 -14.32 -7.71
N ILE A 26 -8.62 -14.63 -9.01
CA ILE A 26 -7.41 -14.38 -9.79
C ILE A 26 -7.15 -12.88 -9.89
N ARG A 27 -8.19 -12.08 -10.12
CA ARG A 27 -8.09 -10.62 -10.14
C ARG A 27 -7.60 -10.07 -8.80
N ASN A 28 -8.20 -10.49 -7.67
CA ASN A 28 -7.78 -10.04 -6.34
C ASN A 28 -6.32 -10.40 -6.04
N ALA A 29 -5.90 -11.62 -6.40
CA ALA A 29 -4.51 -12.04 -6.23
C ALA A 29 -3.54 -11.20 -7.08
N LEU A 30 -3.89 -10.94 -8.34
CA LEU A 30 -3.10 -10.10 -9.24
C LEU A 30 -2.99 -8.66 -8.74
N GLU A 31 -4.09 -8.10 -8.23
CA GLU A 31 -4.08 -6.76 -7.62
C GLU A 31 -3.11 -6.74 -6.44
N ILE A 32 -3.17 -7.69 -5.50
CA ILE A 32 -2.23 -7.76 -4.36
C ILE A 32 -0.78 -7.89 -4.81
N CYS A 33 -0.49 -8.73 -5.82
CA CYS A 33 0.86 -8.92 -6.34
C CYS A 33 1.42 -7.70 -7.07
N THR A 34 0.55 -6.82 -7.57
CA THR A 34 0.93 -5.62 -8.33
C THR A 34 0.73 -4.32 -7.57
N ILE A 35 0.23 -4.37 -6.32
CA ILE A 35 0.35 -3.24 -5.39
C ILE A 35 1.83 -2.93 -5.27
N ASP A 36 2.19 -1.77 -5.80
CA ASP A 36 3.54 -1.26 -5.83
C ASP A 36 4.16 -1.38 -4.43
N LYS A 37 5.33 -2.03 -4.35
CA LYS A 37 6.13 -2.12 -3.12
C LYS A 37 6.48 -0.73 -2.56
N SER A 38 6.18 0.36 -3.27
CA SER A 38 6.25 1.75 -2.78
C SER A 38 5.22 2.11 -1.72
N THR A 39 4.29 1.23 -1.36
CA THR A 39 3.43 1.44 -0.16
C THR A 39 4.16 1.15 1.16
N GLY A 40 5.50 1.08 1.12
CA GLY A 40 6.37 1.20 2.29
C GLY A 40 6.42 2.62 2.88
N THR A 41 5.72 3.60 2.30
CA THR A 41 5.47 4.87 3.00
C THR A 41 4.37 4.63 4.03
N VAL A 42 4.83 4.17 5.19
CA VAL A 42 4.21 4.26 6.50
C VAL A 42 3.23 5.45 6.54
N LYS A 43 1.93 5.18 6.40
CA LYS A 43 0.84 6.16 6.52
C LYS A 43 0.90 6.94 7.84
N TYR A 44 1.66 6.45 8.82
CA TYR A 44 1.90 7.09 10.11
C TYR A 44 3.01 8.15 10.12
N MET A 45 3.72 8.39 9.00
CA MET A 45 4.77 9.42 8.91
C MET A 45 4.29 10.74 8.28
N ASN A 46 2.99 10.91 8.03
CA ASN A 46 2.47 12.17 7.49
C ASN A 46 1.98 13.13 8.58
N ASP A 47 1.62 12.64 9.77
CA ASP A 47 1.04 13.48 10.84
C ASP A 47 2.09 14.15 11.75
N LEU A 48 3.36 13.74 11.70
CA LEU A 48 4.42 14.34 12.53
C LEU A 48 5.17 15.50 11.88
N SER A 49 5.01 15.74 10.57
CA SER A 49 5.74 16.83 9.90
C SER A 49 5.09 18.22 10.06
N SER A 50 3.86 18.31 10.57
CA SER A 50 3.14 19.59 10.66
C SER A 50 2.83 20.07 12.07
N SER A 51 3.32 19.39 13.12
CA SER A 51 2.98 19.74 14.51
C SER A 51 4.17 20.09 15.41
N THR A 52 5.41 20.07 14.91
CA THR A 52 6.61 20.40 15.72
C THR A 52 7.11 21.84 15.56
N SER A 53 6.32 22.75 14.97
CA SER A 53 6.67 24.17 14.94
C SER A 53 5.49 25.00 15.45
N LYS A 54 5.70 25.65 16.61
CA LYS A 54 4.76 26.40 17.49
C LYS A 54 4.20 25.46 18.56
N TYR A 55 4.76 25.30 19.76
CA TYR A 55 5.11 26.32 20.76
C TYR A 55 6.13 25.74 21.76
N LEU A 56 7.40 26.12 21.63
CA LEU A 56 8.28 26.23 22.80
C LEU A 56 7.87 27.52 23.52
N ASN A 57 6.98 27.43 24.51
CA ASN A 57 6.84 28.48 25.52
C ASN A 57 7.46 27.96 26.83
N PRO A 58 8.67 28.39 27.22
CA PRO A 58 9.31 27.96 28.45
C PRO A 58 8.74 28.59 29.74
N SER A 59 7.67 29.38 29.69
CA SER A 59 7.26 30.20 30.85
C SER A 59 6.30 29.52 31.86
N ILE A 60 6.03 28.22 31.78
CA ILE A 60 5.25 27.49 32.82
C ILE A 60 6.18 26.80 33.83
N TYR A 61 7.22 27.49 34.27
CA TYR A 61 7.94 27.18 35.50
C TYR A 61 8.39 28.47 36.17
N GLN A 62 7.46 29.29 36.66
CA GLN A 62 7.76 30.13 37.83
C GLN A 62 6.60 30.10 38.81
N LEU A 63 6.86 29.42 39.93
CA LEU A 63 6.22 29.68 41.21
C LEU A 63 6.43 31.15 41.59
N SER A 64 5.36 31.84 41.95
CA SER A 64 5.29 32.82 43.06
C SER A 64 3.83 33.07 43.38
#